data_AF-A0A962FGF8-F1
#
_entry.id   AF-A0A962FGF8-F1
#
_cell.length_a   1.000
_cell.length_b   1.000
_cell.length_c   1.000
_cell.angle_alpha   90.00
_cell.angle_beta   90.00
_cell.angle_gamma   90.00
#
_symmetry.space_group_name_H-M   'P 1'
#
loop_
_entity.id
_entity.type
_entity.pdbx_description
1 polymer ?
#
loop_
_entity_poly.entity_id
_entity_poly.type
_entity_poly.pdbx_seq_one_letter_code
_entity_poly.pdbx_strand_id
1 'polypeptide(L)'
;MSEGVRCMWMRGGTSKGGYFLAEDLPVEVAARDAFLLGMMGSPDKRQIDGMGGADPLTSKIAVIKKSERPGVDVDYLFLQAFVDKPIITDAQNCGNILVGVGPFAIERGLVKPTDEETQIVIYMENTGQIAVANVRTPGGGMPTYKGDRAIDGVPGTASPIPIEFRDTAGSSCGALLPTGNAFDVIDGVQCTLIDNGMPVVVMRASDLGITGTETRDELDAHTELKKKLESIRLQAGPMMNLGDVKDASVPKMTLVSAPRA
;
A
#
# COMPACT_ATOMS: atom_id res chain seq x y z
N MET A 1 9.77 14.69 -30.25
CA MET A 1 10.49 14.78 -28.96
C MET A 1 9.79 13.82 -28.03
N SER A 2 10.49 12.91 -27.34
CA SER A 2 9.77 11.95 -26.51
C SER A 2 9.23 12.65 -25.27
N GLU A 3 7.93 12.57 -25.05
CA GLU A 3 7.20 12.99 -23.83
C GLU A 3 7.44 12.00 -22.66
N GLY A 4 8.66 11.45 -22.58
CA GLY A 4 9.01 10.38 -21.65
C GLY A 4 9.31 10.92 -20.26
N VAL A 5 8.80 10.24 -19.24
CA VAL A 5 9.03 10.54 -17.83
C VAL A 5 9.98 9.49 -17.24
N ARG A 6 10.93 9.92 -16.38
CA ARG A 6 11.82 9.00 -15.68
C ARG A 6 11.03 8.19 -14.65
N CYS A 7 11.23 6.88 -14.64
CA CYS A 7 10.60 5.97 -13.70
C CYS A 7 11.61 4.95 -13.20
N MET A 8 11.55 4.59 -11.92
CA MET A 8 12.19 3.39 -11.39
C MET A 8 11.13 2.33 -11.13
N TRP A 9 11.25 1.16 -11.76
CA TRP A 9 10.36 0.04 -11.49
C TRP A 9 10.93 -0.83 -10.37
N MET A 10 10.23 -0.95 -9.25
CA MET A 10 10.76 -1.68 -8.09
C MET A 10 9.75 -2.68 -7.55
N ARG A 11 10.28 -3.77 -7.00
CA ARG A 11 9.56 -4.60 -6.03
C ARG A 11 9.68 -3.95 -4.65
N GLY A 12 8.57 -3.58 -4.05
CA GLY A 12 8.48 -3.15 -2.65
C GLY A 12 7.76 -4.24 -1.84
N GLY A 13 8.45 -4.89 -0.92
CA GLY A 13 7.91 -6.05 -0.19
C GLY A 13 7.38 -7.12 -1.15
N THR A 14 6.10 -7.49 -1.02
CA THR A 14 5.39 -8.43 -1.92
C THR A 14 4.59 -7.75 -3.03
N SER A 15 4.79 -6.45 -3.25
CA SER A 15 4.17 -5.67 -4.34
C SER A 15 5.21 -5.17 -5.36
N LYS A 16 4.74 -4.70 -6.51
CA LYS A 16 5.56 -4.11 -7.57
C LYS A 16 4.91 -2.85 -8.11
N GLY A 17 5.72 -1.85 -8.43
CA GLY A 17 5.19 -0.56 -8.90
C GLY A 17 6.25 0.38 -9.48
N GLY A 18 5.76 1.47 -10.07
CA GLY A 18 6.56 2.56 -10.58
C GLY A 18 6.81 3.62 -9.51
N TYR A 19 8.06 4.07 -9.38
CA TYR A 19 8.50 5.09 -8.44
C TYR A 19 8.97 6.32 -9.22
N PHE A 20 8.41 7.46 -8.84
CA PHE A 20 8.58 8.74 -9.53
C PHE A 20 9.05 9.82 -8.58
N LEU A 21 9.83 10.75 -9.11
CA LEU A 21 9.99 12.05 -8.48
C LEU A 21 8.73 12.88 -8.75
N ALA A 22 8.24 13.63 -7.76
CA ALA A 22 7.08 14.50 -7.96
C ALA A 22 7.31 15.55 -9.06
N GLU A 23 8.54 16.05 -9.20
CA GLU A 23 8.93 17.03 -10.24
C GLU A 23 8.88 16.47 -11.67
N ASP A 24 8.88 15.16 -11.82
CA ASP A 24 8.82 14.47 -13.11
C ASP A 24 7.36 14.27 -13.58
N LEU A 25 6.36 14.57 -12.74
CA LEU A 25 4.94 14.38 -13.03
C LEU A 25 4.18 15.72 -13.18
N PRO A 26 3.03 15.74 -13.88
CA PRO A 26 2.14 16.89 -13.87
C PRO A 26 1.72 17.28 -12.44
N VAL A 27 1.67 18.58 -12.17
CA VAL A 27 1.24 19.11 -10.86
C VAL A 27 -0.28 19.00 -10.66
N GLU A 28 -1.04 19.17 -11.74
CA GLU A 28 -2.50 19.08 -11.71
C GLU A 28 -2.92 17.60 -11.60
N VAL A 29 -3.82 17.30 -10.65
CA VAL A 29 -4.17 15.93 -10.26
C VAL A 29 -4.81 15.16 -11.41
N ALA A 30 -5.73 15.75 -12.17
CA ALA A 30 -6.37 15.05 -13.29
C ALA A 30 -5.37 14.77 -14.43
N ALA A 31 -4.45 15.69 -14.72
CA ALA A 31 -3.37 15.49 -15.69
C ALA A 31 -2.38 14.42 -15.22
N ARG A 32 -2.02 14.42 -13.93
CA ARG A 32 -1.18 13.38 -13.32
C ARG A 32 -1.85 12.02 -13.44
N ASP A 33 -3.12 11.92 -13.07
CA ASP A 33 -3.85 10.66 -13.06
C ASP A 33 -4.07 10.13 -14.48
N ALA A 34 -4.36 11.02 -15.45
CA ALA A 34 -4.44 10.64 -16.86
C ALA A 34 -3.09 10.10 -17.38
N PHE A 35 -1.98 10.75 -17.03
CA PHE A 35 -0.64 10.27 -17.36
C PHE A 35 -0.35 8.90 -16.72
N LEU A 36 -0.63 8.75 -15.42
CA LEU A 36 -0.38 7.51 -14.67
C LEU A 36 -1.25 6.35 -15.19
N LEU A 37 -2.51 6.60 -15.56
CA LEU A 37 -3.36 5.60 -16.20
C LEU A 37 -2.76 5.12 -17.52
N GLY A 38 -2.31 6.05 -18.37
CA GLY A 38 -1.62 5.73 -19.63
C GLY A 38 -0.35 4.91 -19.40
N MET A 39 0.50 5.32 -18.44
CA MET A 39 1.73 4.58 -18.08
C MET A 39 1.43 3.15 -17.61
N MET A 40 0.39 2.99 -16.79
CA MET A 40 -0.01 1.69 -16.25
C MET A 40 -0.73 0.81 -17.28
N GLY A 41 -1.19 1.38 -18.40
CA GLY A 41 -2.00 0.66 -19.39
C GLY A 41 -3.45 0.48 -18.95
N SER A 42 -3.96 1.37 -18.09
CA SER A 42 -5.31 1.31 -17.54
C SER A 42 -6.24 2.30 -18.25
N PRO A 43 -7.52 1.96 -18.50
CA PRO A 43 -8.17 0.69 -18.17
C PRO A 43 -7.96 -0.40 -19.23
N ASP A 44 -7.39 -1.53 -18.83
CA ASP A 44 -7.34 -2.77 -19.59
C ASP A 44 -7.10 -3.94 -18.63
N LYS A 45 -7.92 -4.99 -18.71
CA LYS A 45 -7.74 -6.22 -17.92
C LYS A 45 -6.38 -6.87 -18.11
N ARG A 46 -5.68 -6.57 -19.20
CA ARG A 46 -4.35 -7.09 -19.50
C ARG A 46 -3.24 -6.07 -19.25
N GLN A 47 -3.58 -4.78 -19.08
CA GLN A 47 -2.62 -3.67 -19.02
C GLN A 47 -1.56 -3.74 -20.15
N ILE A 48 -1.95 -4.20 -21.34
CA ILE A 48 -0.98 -4.64 -22.37
C ILE A 48 -0.21 -3.48 -23.01
N ASP A 49 -0.77 -2.27 -22.96
CA ASP A 49 -0.20 -1.05 -23.50
C ASP A 49 0.44 -0.17 -22.41
N GLY A 50 0.92 -0.80 -21.34
CA GLY A 50 1.59 -0.13 -20.24
C GLY A 50 2.44 -1.06 -19.40
N MET A 51 2.88 -0.58 -18.25
CA MET A 51 3.82 -1.29 -17.37
C MET A 51 3.14 -2.09 -16.25
N GLY A 52 1.81 -1.94 -16.10
CA GLY A 52 1.03 -2.68 -15.10
C GLY A 52 1.05 -4.18 -15.35
N GLY A 53 1.01 -4.97 -14.28
CA GLY A 53 1.06 -6.43 -14.37
C GLY A 53 -0.30 -7.13 -14.37
N ALA A 54 -1.40 -6.42 -14.65
CA ALA A 54 -2.77 -6.93 -14.65
C ALA A 54 -3.24 -7.52 -13.31
N ASP A 55 -2.57 -7.17 -12.20
CA ASP A 55 -2.94 -7.56 -10.84
C ASP A 55 -2.79 -6.33 -9.92
N PRO A 56 -3.72 -6.08 -8.98
CA PRO A 56 -3.64 -4.93 -8.05
C PRO A 56 -2.32 -4.84 -7.27
N LEU A 57 -1.63 -5.97 -7.01
CA LEU A 57 -0.33 -6.04 -6.35
C LEU A 57 0.82 -5.53 -7.23
N THR A 58 0.61 -5.48 -8.55
CA THR A 58 1.58 -5.05 -9.56
C THR A 58 1.13 -3.83 -10.36
N SER A 59 0.06 -3.16 -9.89
CA SER A 59 -0.51 -1.94 -10.47
C SER A 59 -0.47 -0.78 -9.47
N LYS A 60 0.73 -0.47 -8.97
CA LYS A 60 0.94 0.48 -7.88
C LYS A 60 1.96 1.55 -8.26
N ILE A 61 1.80 2.73 -7.69
CA ILE A 61 2.64 3.89 -7.96
C ILE A 61 3.09 4.52 -6.64
N ALA A 62 4.33 4.98 -6.61
CA ALA A 62 4.89 5.82 -5.56
C ALA A 62 5.35 7.15 -6.16
N VAL A 63 4.91 8.26 -5.57
CA VAL A 63 5.40 9.60 -5.90
C VAL A 63 6.17 10.13 -4.70
N ILE A 64 7.43 10.50 -4.91
CA ILE A 64 8.37 10.85 -3.86
C ILE A 64 8.95 12.25 -4.13
N LYS A 65 9.09 13.05 -3.09
CA LYS A 65 9.82 14.33 -3.14
C LYS A 65 10.63 14.54 -1.87
N LYS A 66 11.61 15.43 -1.94
CA LYS A 66 12.30 15.96 -0.75
C LYS A 66 11.26 16.59 0.19
N SER A 67 11.27 16.26 1.47
CA SER A 67 10.35 16.88 2.42
C SER A 67 10.84 18.27 2.80
N GLU A 68 9.90 19.19 3.01
CA GLU A 68 10.14 20.49 3.65
C GLU A 68 9.86 20.45 5.16
N ARG A 69 9.33 19.33 5.68
CA ARG A 69 8.97 19.18 7.09
C ARG A 69 10.23 19.01 7.94
N PRO A 70 10.35 19.70 9.09
CA PRO A 70 11.48 19.52 10.00
C PRO A 70 11.62 18.06 10.45
N GLY A 71 12.82 17.50 10.29
CA GLY A 71 13.11 16.12 10.71
C GLY A 71 12.53 15.02 9.82
N VAL A 72 11.97 15.36 8.66
CA VAL A 72 11.51 14.40 7.63
C VAL A 72 12.42 14.52 6.43
N ASP A 73 12.86 13.38 5.88
CA ASP A 73 13.76 13.34 4.75
C ASP A 73 13.01 13.46 3.41
N VAL A 74 11.92 12.69 3.27
CA VAL A 74 11.10 12.63 2.06
C VAL A 74 9.61 12.52 2.36
N ASP A 75 8.81 13.08 1.46
CA ASP A 75 7.36 12.85 1.41
C ASP A 75 7.07 11.75 0.39
N TYR A 76 6.15 10.86 0.74
CA TYR A 76 5.72 9.73 -0.06
C TYR A 76 4.21 9.72 -0.23
N LEU A 77 3.75 9.79 -1.47
CA LEU A 77 2.36 9.58 -1.86
C LEU A 77 2.21 8.22 -2.55
N PHE A 78 1.40 7.35 -1.96
CA PHE A 78 0.95 6.12 -2.60
C PHE A 78 -0.24 6.38 -3.52
N LEU A 79 -0.24 5.74 -4.68
CA LEU A 79 -1.37 5.72 -5.61
C LEU A 79 -1.64 4.28 -6.08
N GLN A 80 -2.88 3.85 -5.96
CA GLN A 80 -3.36 2.60 -6.54
C GLN A 80 -4.00 2.89 -7.90
N ALA A 81 -3.45 2.32 -8.97
CA ALA A 81 -4.11 2.31 -10.27
C ALA A 81 -5.03 1.09 -10.37
N PHE A 82 -6.31 1.31 -10.66
CA PHE A 82 -7.23 0.23 -10.98
C PHE A 82 -6.84 -0.39 -12.33
N VAL A 83 -6.95 -1.71 -12.44
CA VAL A 83 -6.56 -2.45 -13.64
C VAL A 83 -7.55 -2.18 -14.78
N ASP A 84 -8.84 -2.36 -14.51
CA ASP A 84 -9.91 -2.36 -15.51
C ASP A 84 -10.83 -1.12 -15.44
N LYS A 85 -10.48 -0.12 -14.62
CA LYS A 85 -11.19 1.14 -14.47
C LYS A 85 -10.23 2.32 -14.61
N PRO A 86 -10.66 3.46 -15.18
CA PRO A 86 -9.84 4.67 -15.29
C PRO A 86 -9.81 5.42 -13.95
N ILE A 87 -9.34 4.75 -12.89
CA ILE A 87 -9.34 5.28 -11.53
C ILE A 87 -7.92 5.15 -10.94
N ILE A 88 -7.42 6.28 -10.44
CA ILE A 88 -6.30 6.34 -9.50
C ILE A 88 -6.89 6.69 -8.13
N THR A 89 -6.44 6.04 -7.06
CA THR A 89 -6.86 6.38 -5.68
C THR A 89 -5.67 6.55 -4.76
N ASP A 90 -5.74 7.59 -3.93
CA ASP A 90 -4.80 7.97 -2.86
C ASP A 90 -5.39 7.72 -1.45
N ALA A 91 -6.52 7.02 -1.34
CA ALA A 91 -7.27 6.87 -0.10
C ALA A 91 -6.62 5.94 0.96
N GLN A 92 -5.39 5.48 0.74
CA GLN A 92 -4.72 4.53 1.64
C GLN A 92 -3.20 4.64 1.56
N ASN A 93 -2.49 4.19 2.60
CA ASN A 93 -1.06 3.87 2.51
C ASN A 93 -0.82 2.53 1.80
N CYS A 94 0.45 2.24 1.49
CA CYS A 94 0.89 0.89 1.14
C CYS A 94 2.25 0.56 1.76
N GLY A 95 2.24 -0.21 2.87
CA GLY A 95 3.47 -0.62 3.56
C GLY A 95 4.44 -1.44 2.71
N ASN A 96 3.95 -2.16 1.70
CA ASN A 96 4.81 -2.88 0.75
C ASN A 96 5.57 -1.91 -0.16
N ILE A 97 4.88 -0.96 -0.80
CA ILE A 97 5.53 0.02 -1.70
C ILE A 97 6.43 0.99 -0.91
N LEU A 98 6.08 1.29 0.34
CA LEU A 98 6.94 2.06 1.25
C LEU A 98 8.37 1.47 1.36
N VAL A 99 8.54 0.14 1.29
CA VAL A 99 9.86 -0.52 1.35
C VAL A 99 10.83 -0.01 0.28
N GLY A 100 10.34 0.35 -0.90
CA GLY A 100 11.17 0.87 -1.99
C GLY A 100 11.51 2.36 -1.86
N VAL A 101 10.81 3.12 -1.00
CA VAL A 101 10.94 4.59 -0.91
C VAL A 101 12.33 5.00 -0.43
N GLY A 102 12.85 4.34 0.60
CA GLY A 102 14.18 4.64 1.14
C GLY A 102 15.31 4.46 0.10
N PRO A 103 15.46 3.27 -0.50
CA PRO A 103 16.46 3.04 -1.55
C PRO A 103 16.28 3.99 -2.75
N PHE A 104 15.03 4.22 -3.20
CA PHE A 104 14.74 5.16 -4.28
C PHE A 104 15.21 6.58 -3.95
N ALA A 105 14.93 7.06 -2.73
CA ALA A 105 15.32 8.40 -2.29
C ALA A 105 16.84 8.59 -2.29
N ILE A 106 17.60 7.56 -1.89
CA ILE A 106 19.07 7.59 -1.95
C ILE A 106 19.54 7.62 -3.41
N GLU A 107 19.05 6.69 -4.25
CA GLU A 107 19.48 6.60 -5.65
C GLU A 107 19.10 7.81 -6.51
N ARG A 108 18.05 8.55 -6.10
CA ARG A 108 17.66 9.81 -6.73
C ARG A 108 18.30 11.04 -6.11
N GLY A 109 19.18 10.87 -5.12
CA GLY A 109 19.89 11.97 -4.47
C GLY A 109 19.02 12.86 -3.59
N LEU A 110 17.80 12.42 -3.23
CA LEU A 110 16.96 13.11 -2.25
C LEU A 110 17.54 12.99 -0.84
N VAL A 111 18.20 11.87 -0.54
CA VAL A 111 18.84 11.59 0.74
C VAL A 111 20.29 11.17 0.49
N LYS A 112 21.20 11.77 1.24
CA LYS A 112 22.61 11.38 1.20
C LYS A 112 22.80 10.14 2.07
N PRO A 113 23.40 9.05 1.56
CA PRO A 113 23.66 7.86 2.38
C PRO A 113 24.69 8.15 3.48
N THR A 114 24.55 7.45 4.60
CA THR A 114 25.40 7.55 5.80
C THR A 114 25.82 6.17 6.28
N ASP A 115 27.08 6.04 6.68
CA ASP A 115 27.64 4.84 7.34
C ASP A 115 27.22 3.52 6.67
N GLU A 116 27.14 2.40 7.39
CA GLU A 116 26.75 1.10 6.83
C GLU A 116 25.22 0.98 6.60
N GLU A 117 24.43 1.80 7.28
CA GLU A 117 22.97 1.81 7.24
C GLU A 117 22.48 3.25 7.35
N THR A 118 21.70 3.68 6.35
CA THR A 118 21.10 5.01 6.29
C THR A 118 19.68 4.95 6.83
N GLN A 119 19.42 5.69 7.90
CA GLN A 119 18.07 5.91 8.41
C GLN A 119 17.38 7.00 7.60
N ILE A 120 16.11 6.78 7.23
CA ILE A 120 15.31 7.69 6.42
C ILE A 120 13.94 7.86 7.06
N VAL A 121 13.60 9.10 7.41
CA VAL A 121 12.28 9.48 7.94
C VAL A 121 11.36 9.85 6.78
N ILE A 122 10.26 9.12 6.64
CA ILE A 122 9.33 9.20 5.51
C ILE A 122 7.97 9.67 6.04
N TYR A 123 7.47 10.78 5.49
CA TYR A 123 6.10 11.23 5.72
C TYR A 123 5.18 10.64 4.66
N MET A 124 4.14 9.93 5.08
CA MET A 124 3.18 9.28 4.20
C MET A 124 1.99 10.21 3.94
N GLU A 125 1.97 10.85 2.78
CA GLU A 125 1.00 11.92 2.44
C GLU A 125 -0.46 11.46 2.52
N ASN A 126 -0.74 10.18 2.24
CA ASN A 126 -2.10 9.63 2.27
C ASN A 126 -2.73 9.65 3.68
N THR A 127 -1.92 9.64 4.74
CA THR A 127 -2.40 9.44 6.13
C THR A 127 -1.81 10.42 7.14
N GLY A 128 -0.77 11.16 6.76
CA GLY A 128 -0.03 12.05 7.66
C GLY A 128 0.89 11.34 8.66
N GLN A 129 1.05 10.02 8.54
CA GLN A 129 1.89 9.23 9.44
C GLN A 129 3.38 9.30 9.07
N ILE A 130 4.23 8.94 10.04
CA ILE A 130 5.67 8.81 9.87
C ILE A 130 6.07 7.34 9.87
N ALA A 131 6.88 6.97 8.89
CA ALA A 131 7.64 5.74 8.89
C ALA A 131 9.14 6.03 8.90
N VAL A 132 9.92 5.17 9.56
CA VAL A 132 11.38 5.26 9.58
C VAL A 132 11.94 4.00 8.95
N ALA A 133 12.59 4.15 7.80
CA ALA A 133 13.20 3.05 7.06
C ALA A 133 14.72 3.04 7.29
N ASN A 134 15.27 1.86 7.56
CA ASN A 134 16.71 1.66 7.66
C ASN A 134 17.21 0.91 6.41
N VAL A 135 18.02 1.58 5.59
CA VAL A 135 18.49 1.06 4.30
C VAL A 135 19.98 0.75 4.38
N ARG A 136 20.37 -0.48 4.00
CA ARG A 136 21.79 -0.88 3.93
C ARG A 136 22.53 -0.11 2.83
N THR A 137 23.55 0.65 3.23
CA THR A 137 24.35 1.53 2.36
C THR A 137 25.84 1.29 2.62
N PRO A 138 26.41 0.13 2.27
CA PRO A 138 27.76 -0.25 2.72
C PRO A 138 28.83 0.82 2.48
N GLY A 139 29.60 1.17 3.51
CA GLY A 139 30.61 2.22 3.46
C GLY A 139 30.09 3.63 3.14
N GLY A 140 28.83 3.94 3.42
CA GLY A 140 28.16 5.19 3.04
C GLY A 140 27.89 5.29 1.54
N GLY A 141 27.87 4.16 0.84
CA GLY A 141 27.67 4.06 -0.59
C GLY A 141 26.20 3.97 -1.01
N MET A 142 25.97 3.50 -2.24
CA MET A 142 24.63 3.26 -2.77
C MET A 142 23.93 2.09 -2.05
N PRO A 143 22.58 2.04 -2.06
CA PRO A 143 21.84 0.93 -1.45
C PRO A 143 22.25 -0.42 -2.05
N THR A 144 22.40 -1.44 -1.20
CA THR A 144 22.52 -2.83 -1.67
C THR A 144 21.16 -3.51 -1.61
N TYR A 145 20.77 -4.15 -2.71
CA TYR A 145 19.59 -5.03 -2.77
C TYR A 145 19.92 -6.48 -2.47
N LYS A 146 21.21 -6.85 -2.50
CA LYS A 146 21.67 -8.20 -2.17
C LYS A 146 21.76 -8.35 -0.65
N GLY A 147 21.23 -9.46 -0.15
CA GLY A 147 21.29 -9.85 1.26
C GLY A 147 20.76 -11.26 1.45
N ASP A 148 20.67 -11.68 2.70
CA ASP A 148 20.32 -13.03 3.14
C ASP A 148 18.89 -13.11 3.73
N ARG A 149 18.12 -12.03 3.69
CA ARG A 149 16.76 -12.00 4.22
C ARG A 149 15.75 -12.50 3.20
N ALA A 150 14.99 -13.52 3.57
CA ALA A 150 13.79 -13.96 2.85
C ALA A 150 12.53 -13.33 3.43
N ILE A 151 11.51 -13.16 2.58
CA ILE A 151 10.11 -12.89 2.97
C ILE A 151 9.19 -13.79 2.16
N ASP A 152 8.10 -14.26 2.77
CA ASP A 152 7.14 -15.11 2.06
C ASP A 152 6.50 -14.36 0.87
N GLY A 153 6.24 -15.09 -0.20
CA GLY A 153 5.73 -14.54 -1.46
C GLY A 153 6.80 -13.97 -2.42
N VAL A 154 8.07 -13.93 -2.02
CA VAL A 154 9.19 -13.52 -2.88
C VAL A 154 10.27 -14.61 -2.93
N PRO A 155 10.61 -15.16 -4.11
CA PRO A 155 11.67 -16.14 -4.23
C PRO A 155 13.05 -15.57 -3.86
N GLY A 156 13.87 -16.39 -3.19
CA GLY A 156 15.26 -16.07 -2.86
C GLY A 156 15.40 -15.14 -1.65
N THR A 157 16.49 -14.38 -1.62
CA THR A 157 16.83 -13.47 -0.52
C THR A 157 17.24 -12.10 -1.04
N ALA A 158 17.05 -11.08 -0.22
CA ALA A 158 17.43 -9.69 -0.50
C ALA A 158 17.96 -9.00 0.77
N SER A 159 18.44 -7.77 0.61
CA SER A 159 18.82 -6.92 1.72
C SER A 159 17.59 -6.60 2.60
N PRO A 160 17.68 -6.73 3.93
CA PRO A 160 16.58 -6.36 4.82
C PRO A 160 16.40 -4.83 4.84
N ILE A 161 15.15 -4.39 4.89
CA ILE A 161 14.79 -2.99 5.13
C ILE A 161 13.82 -2.98 6.31
N PRO A 162 14.31 -2.85 7.55
CA PRO A 162 13.46 -2.63 8.72
C PRO A 162 12.70 -1.32 8.57
N ILE A 163 11.40 -1.34 8.88
CA ILE A 163 10.53 -0.16 8.89
C ILE A 163 9.84 -0.07 10.24
N GLU A 164 10.03 1.06 10.91
CA GLU A 164 9.30 1.44 12.12
C GLU A 164 8.15 2.37 11.73
N PHE A 165 6.94 2.11 12.22
CA PHE A 165 5.80 3.02 12.07
C PHE A 165 5.53 3.72 13.40
N ARG A 166 5.35 5.04 13.36
CA ARG A 166 5.06 5.86 14.55
C ARG A 166 3.67 6.47 14.45
N ASP A 167 3.01 6.57 15.60
CA ASP A 167 1.71 7.23 15.77
C ASP A 167 0.63 6.71 14.80
N THR A 168 0.45 5.39 14.77
CA THR A 168 -0.36 4.76 13.72
C THR A 168 -1.87 4.72 13.97
N ALA A 169 -2.28 4.95 15.22
CA ALA A 169 -3.65 4.74 15.65
C ALA A 169 -4.60 5.77 15.01
N GLY A 170 -5.62 5.30 14.29
CA GLY A 170 -6.68 6.15 13.75
C GLY A 170 -6.28 7.08 12.60
N SER A 171 -5.25 6.74 11.82
CA SER A 171 -4.80 7.55 10.66
C SER A 171 -5.90 7.99 9.69
N SER A 172 -6.87 7.12 9.44
CA SER A 172 -7.96 7.34 8.49
C SER A 172 -9.30 7.44 9.23
N CYS A 173 -9.43 6.74 10.37
CA CYS A 173 -10.68 6.62 11.09
C CYS A 173 -10.81 7.54 12.32
N GLY A 174 -9.76 8.29 12.66
CA GLY A 174 -9.72 9.22 13.79
C GLY A 174 -9.50 8.57 15.18
N ALA A 175 -9.60 7.25 15.28
CA ALA A 175 -9.32 6.48 16.49
C ALA A 175 -8.90 5.04 16.15
N LEU A 176 -8.22 4.36 17.07
CA LEU A 176 -7.85 2.95 16.92
C LEU A 176 -9.09 2.07 16.69
N LEU A 177 -10.13 2.28 17.50
CA LEU A 177 -11.44 1.64 17.36
C LEU A 177 -12.46 2.75 17.07
N PRO A 178 -12.78 3.05 15.80
CA PRO A 178 -13.62 4.20 15.45
C PRO A 178 -15.05 4.13 15.99
N THR A 179 -15.57 2.95 16.26
CA THR A 179 -16.88 2.76 16.89
C THR A 179 -16.83 2.85 18.42
N GLY A 180 -15.64 2.85 19.00
CA GLY A 180 -15.42 2.73 20.44
C GLY A 180 -15.61 1.30 20.99
N ASN A 181 -16.05 0.35 20.15
CA ASN A 181 -16.33 -1.03 20.56
C ASN A 181 -15.17 -1.96 20.19
N ALA A 182 -14.88 -2.95 21.04
CA ALA A 182 -14.00 -4.05 20.66
C ALA A 182 -14.62 -4.95 19.57
N PHE A 183 -15.96 -5.03 19.56
CA PHE A 183 -16.73 -5.79 18.60
C PHE A 183 -18.03 -5.07 18.24
N ASP A 184 -18.35 -5.07 16.95
CA ASP A 184 -19.64 -4.70 16.38
C ASP A 184 -20.26 -5.92 15.68
N VAL A 185 -21.57 -5.90 15.40
CA VAL A 185 -22.24 -6.96 14.65
C VAL A 185 -22.82 -6.38 13.37
N ILE A 186 -22.39 -6.90 12.21
CA ILE A 186 -22.85 -6.50 10.88
C ILE A 186 -23.28 -7.75 10.12
N ASP A 187 -24.50 -7.77 9.57
CA ASP A 187 -25.08 -8.94 8.88
C ASP A 187 -24.99 -10.25 9.71
N GLY A 188 -25.14 -10.13 11.03
CA GLY A 188 -25.05 -11.26 11.98
C GLY A 188 -23.62 -11.79 12.21
N VAL A 189 -22.59 -11.13 11.67
CA VAL A 189 -21.18 -11.47 11.86
C VAL A 189 -20.56 -10.53 12.89
N GLN A 190 -19.84 -11.09 13.86
CA GLN A 190 -19.06 -10.31 14.81
C GLN A 190 -17.78 -9.79 14.14
N CYS A 191 -17.61 -8.47 14.14
CA CYS A 191 -16.52 -7.77 13.48
C CYS A 191 -15.76 -6.90 14.49
N THR A 192 -14.44 -6.78 14.33
CA THR A 192 -13.68 -5.68 14.94
C THR A 192 -13.35 -4.67 13.85
N LEU A 193 -13.81 -3.43 14.03
CA LEU A 193 -13.50 -2.31 13.15
C LEU A 193 -12.30 -1.58 13.76
N ILE A 194 -11.14 -1.63 13.10
CA ILE A 194 -9.88 -1.13 13.67
C ILE A 194 -9.07 -0.39 12.61
N ASP A 195 -8.39 0.67 13.03
CA ASP A 195 -7.43 1.41 12.23
C ASP A 195 -6.15 1.68 13.02
N ASN A 196 -5.09 0.96 12.65
CA ASN A 196 -3.74 1.17 13.17
C ASN A 196 -2.75 1.35 12.02
N GLY A 197 -3.07 2.24 11.08
CA GLY A 197 -2.30 2.52 9.85
C GLY A 197 -3.02 2.08 8.56
N MET A 198 -4.08 1.28 8.70
CA MET A 198 -4.98 0.87 7.64
C MET A 198 -6.33 0.52 8.27
N PRO A 199 -7.44 1.07 7.78
CA PRO A 199 -8.76 0.65 8.21
C PRO A 199 -9.06 -0.78 7.75
N VAL A 200 -9.31 -1.67 8.71
CA VAL A 200 -9.64 -3.07 8.45
C VAL A 200 -10.88 -3.52 9.21
N VAL A 201 -11.65 -4.40 8.59
CA VAL A 201 -12.74 -5.15 9.22
C VAL A 201 -12.23 -6.56 9.49
N VAL A 202 -12.00 -6.89 10.76
CA VAL A 202 -11.51 -8.21 11.19
C VAL A 202 -12.70 -9.10 11.55
N MET A 203 -12.77 -10.29 10.96
CA MET A 203 -13.84 -11.26 11.20
C MET A 203 -13.26 -12.66 11.32
N ARG A 204 -13.91 -13.54 12.10
CA ARG A 204 -13.56 -14.95 12.14
C ARG A 204 -13.98 -15.63 10.84
N ALA A 205 -13.08 -16.42 10.25
CA ALA A 205 -13.34 -17.24 9.08
C ALA A 205 -14.55 -18.19 9.28
N SER A 206 -14.65 -18.79 10.48
CA SER A 206 -15.74 -19.71 10.85
C SER A 206 -17.12 -19.08 10.77
N ASP A 207 -17.25 -17.79 11.12
CA ASP A 207 -18.52 -17.06 11.13
C ASP A 207 -18.99 -16.73 9.69
N LEU A 208 -18.12 -16.95 8.72
CA LEU A 208 -18.37 -16.83 7.28
C LEU A 208 -18.48 -18.20 6.59
N GLY A 209 -18.40 -19.30 7.34
CA GLY A 209 -18.52 -20.66 6.80
C GLY A 209 -17.27 -21.16 6.08
N ILE A 210 -16.11 -20.56 6.32
CA ILE A 210 -14.82 -20.97 5.73
C ILE A 210 -13.81 -21.34 6.82
N THR A 211 -12.75 -22.03 6.42
CA THR A 211 -11.67 -22.48 7.30
C THR A 211 -10.64 -21.37 7.58
N GLY A 212 -10.50 -20.40 6.68
CA GLY A 212 -9.43 -19.41 6.69
C GLY A 212 -8.10 -19.97 6.21
N THR A 213 -8.15 -21.07 5.45
CA THR A 213 -6.97 -21.78 4.91
C THR A 213 -7.10 -22.12 3.43
N GLU A 214 -8.18 -21.64 2.82
CA GLU A 214 -8.44 -21.69 1.40
C GLU A 214 -7.31 -21.00 0.62
N THR A 215 -7.06 -21.50 -0.58
CA THR A 215 -6.18 -20.87 -1.55
C THR A 215 -6.79 -19.56 -2.05
N ARG A 216 -5.94 -18.70 -2.64
CA ARG A 216 -6.39 -17.47 -3.30
C ARG A 216 -7.47 -17.76 -4.35
N ASP A 217 -7.26 -18.76 -5.19
CA ASP A 217 -8.17 -19.09 -6.29
C ASP A 217 -9.54 -19.58 -5.78
N GLU A 218 -9.55 -20.36 -4.70
CA GLU A 218 -10.79 -20.78 -4.03
C GLU A 218 -11.58 -19.59 -3.50
N LEU A 219 -10.91 -18.65 -2.82
CA LEU A 219 -11.53 -17.42 -2.30
C LEU A 219 -12.03 -16.51 -3.43
N ASP A 220 -11.23 -16.33 -4.47
CA ASP A 220 -11.58 -15.52 -5.64
C ASP A 220 -12.77 -16.11 -6.42
N ALA A 221 -12.92 -17.44 -6.45
CA ALA A 221 -14.07 -18.13 -7.04
C ALA A 221 -15.33 -18.11 -6.15
N HIS A 222 -15.20 -17.85 -4.84
CA HIS A 222 -16.29 -17.97 -3.88
C HIS A 222 -17.28 -16.78 -3.92
N THR A 223 -18.19 -16.79 -4.90
CA THR A 223 -19.11 -15.67 -5.18
C THR A 223 -19.97 -15.23 -4.00
N GLU A 224 -20.56 -16.17 -3.24
CA GLU A 224 -21.43 -15.82 -2.11
C GLU A 224 -20.66 -15.19 -0.94
N LEU A 225 -19.45 -15.66 -0.66
CA LEU A 225 -18.55 -15.05 0.30
C LEU A 225 -18.23 -13.61 -0.12
N LYS A 226 -17.83 -13.38 -1.38
CA LYS A 226 -17.53 -12.03 -1.89
C LYS A 226 -18.72 -11.08 -1.75
N LYS A 227 -19.95 -11.52 -2.03
CA LYS A 227 -21.16 -10.72 -1.83
C LYS A 227 -21.37 -10.35 -0.36
N LYS A 228 -21.21 -11.32 0.55
CA LYS A 228 -21.34 -11.09 2.00
C LYS A 228 -20.28 -10.12 2.52
N LEU A 229 -19.02 -10.28 2.08
CA LEU A 229 -17.93 -9.37 2.44
C LEU A 229 -18.18 -7.96 1.94
N GLU A 230 -18.67 -7.80 0.71
CA GLU A 230 -19.00 -6.48 0.17
C GLU A 230 -20.15 -5.82 0.92
N SER A 231 -21.21 -6.56 1.26
CA SER A 231 -22.30 -6.05 2.11
C SER A 231 -21.78 -5.51 3.45
N ILE A 232 -20.92 -6.28 4.12
CA ILE A 232 -20.31 -5.87 5.38
C ILE A 232 -19.40 -4.65 5.18
N ARG A 233 -18.60 -4.61 4.11
CA ARG A 233 -17.67 -3.51 3.80
C ARG A 233 -18.41 -2.19 3.63
N LEU A 234 -19.51 -2.19 2.86
CA LEU A 234 -20.31 -1.00 2.58
C LEU A 234 -21.00 -0.45 3.85
N GLN A 235 -21.39 -1.32 4.78
CA GLN A 235 -21.95 -0.92 6.08
C GLN A 235 -20.86 -0.42 7.06
N ALA A 236 -19.69 -1.06 7.06
CA ALA A 236 -18.57 -0.69 7.92
C ALA A 236 -17.97 0.68 7.56
N GLY A 237 -17.93 1.06 6.28
CA GLY A 237 -17.35 2.33 5.82
C GLY A 237 -17.84 3.55 6.61
N PRO A 238 -19.16 3.82 6.64
CA PRO A 238 -19.72 4.92 7.44
C PRO A 238 -19.46 4.78 8.95
N MET A 239 -19.50 3.56 9.50
CA MET A 239 -19.20 3.30 10.92
C MET A 239 -17.74 3.61 11.29
N MET A 240 -16.84 3.55 10.31
CA MET A 240 -15.41 3.80 10.45
C MET A 240 -14.99 5.24 10.09
N ASN A 241 -15.95 6.16 9.94
CA ASN A 241 -15.71 7.54 9.48
C ASN A 241 -15.11 7.65 8.06
N LEU A 242 -15.29 6.62 7.22
CA LEU A 242 -14.77 6.60 5.84
C LEU A 242 -15.78 7.09 4.78
N GLY A 243 -17.01 7.40 5.19
CA GLY A 243 -18.08 7.82 4.30
C GLY A 243 -18.62 6.69 3.41
N ASP A 244 -19.08 7.04 2.21
CA ASP A 244 -19.48 6.06 1.19
C ASP A 244 -18.23 5.44 0.55
N VAL A 245 -18.05 4.14 0.80
CA VAL A 245 -16.87 3.39 0.34
C VAL A 245 -17.12 2.58 -0.93
N LYS A 246 -18.25 2.76 -1.62
CA LYS A 246 -18.62 1.97 -2.81
C LYS A 246 -17.52 1.88 -3.86
N ASP A 247 -16.93 3.02 -4.21
CA ASP A 247 -15.84 3.11 -5.19
C ASP A 247 -14.46 3.27 -4.55
N ALA A 248 -14.37 3.13 -3.22
CA ALA A 248 -13.12 3.18 -2.46
C ALA A 248 -12.48 1.79 -2.33
N SER A 249 -11.17 1.77 -2.07
CA SER A 249 -10.40 0.55 -1.85
C SER A 249 -10.30 0.14 -0.36
N VAL A 250 -10.93 0.90 0.53
CA VAL A 250 -10.96 0.70 1.99
C VAL A 250 -12.42 0.52 2.48
N PRO A 251 -12.64 -0.02 3.69
CA PRO A 251 -11.69 -0.74 4.53
C PRO A 251 -11.30 -2.10 3.94
N LYS A 252 -10.20 -2.71 4.40
CA LYS A 252 -9.81 -4.07 3.97
C LYS A 252 -10.55 -5.13 4.77
N MET A 253 -11.04 -6.16 4.09
CA MET A 253 -11.72 -7.28 4.72
C MET A 253 -10.70 -8.35 5.12
N THR A 254 -10.58 -8.61 6.43
CA THR A 254 -9.56 -9.52 6.99
C THR A 254 -10.22 -10.69 7.70
N LEU A 255 -10.01 -11.90 7.16
CA LEU A 255 -10.60 -13.13 7.68
C LEU A 255 -9.55 -13.90 8.47
N VAL A 256 -9.78 -14.08 9.77
CA VAL A 256 -8.80 -14.70 10.67
C VAL A 256 -9.24 -16.09 11.14
N SER A 257 -8.26 -16.98 11.29
CA SER A 257 -8.39 -18.32 11.85
C SER A 257 -7.24 -18.57 12.83
N ALA A 258 -7.34 -19.64 13.64
CA ALA A 258 -6.25 -20.03 14.52
C ALA A 258 -5.01 -20.44 13.69
N PRO A 259 -3.78 -20.15 14.16
CA PRO A 259 -2.58 -20.56 13.45
C PRO A 259 -2.53 -22.09 13.32
N ARG A 260 -2.02 -22.58 12.19
CA ARG A 260 -1.69 -24.00 12.01
C ARG A 260 -0.20 -24.20 12.30
N ALA A 261 0.12 -25.39 12.83
CA ALA A 261 1.48 -25.85 13.03
C ALA A 261 2.18 -26.14 11.70
#